data_AF-A0A6P8Z5K0-F1
#
_entry.id   AF-A0A6P8Z5K0-F1
#
_cell.length_a   1.000
_cell.length_b   1.000
_cell.length_c   1.000
_cell.angle_alpha   90.00
_cell.angle_beta   90.00
_cell.angle_gamma   90.00
#
_symmetry.space_group_name_H-M   'P 1'
#
loop_
_entity.id
_entity.type
_entity.pdbx_description
1 polymer ?
#
loop_
_entity_poly.entity_id
_entity_poly.type
_entity_poly.pdbx_seq_one_letter_code
_entity_poly.pdbx_strand_id
1 'polypeptide(L)'
;MSDSPARKIQRLEFLNTDTKSCKCGETIERLEKIISDLTEQVSSSRVETKEALEKVVDEVRTLKAEQKVMEKKIEILVEASSEQTASIKGMTKDHGQMQKLACQFPIQTVDDLIEVNSNINIANRELYIHAIKNLILNGGILKNLKNILANEVVLAYNVDGVQRKASLRKDDNFFGVMIDAITAVGGIGPAEEQLRKALQLQKKRYFKNSCCLKAIKEQTPIE
;
A
#
# COMPACT_ATOMS: atom_id res chain seq x y z
N MET A 1 -101.15 69.41 -65.65
CA MET A 1 -102.48 68.80 -65.86
C MET A 1 -102.23 67.32 -66.05
N SER A 2 -102.35 66.54 -64.97
CA SER A 2 -103.48 65.62 -64.68
C SER A 2 -103.13 64.22 -65.21
N ASP A 3 -103.28 63.11 -64.49
CA ASP A 3 -103.79 62.82 -63.15
C ASP A 3 -103.37 61.36 -62.83
N SER A 4 -103.29 61.01 -61.55
CA SER A 4 -103.20 59.61 -61.08
C SER A 4 -104.57 58.91 -61.26
N PRO A 5 -104.68 57.57 -61.25
CA PRO A 5 -105.02 56.94 -59.97
C PRO A 5 -104.50 55.51 -59.73
N ALA A 6 -104.41 55.19 -58.45
CA ALA A 6 -104.02 53.95 -57.78
C ALA A 6 -104.91 52.70 -58.03
N ARG A 7 -104.35 51.49 -57.82
CA ARG A 7 -104.60 50.59 -56.65
C ARG A 7 -104.24 49.11 -56.91
N LYS A 8 -103.67 48.49 -55.86
CA LYS A 8 -103.80 47.08 -55.40
C LYS A 8 -103.34 45.93 -56.33
N ILE A 9 -102.22 45.30 -55.96
CA ILE A 9 -102.01 43.83 -55.94
C ILE A 9 -101.07 43.53 -54.75
N GLN A 10 -101.54 43.05 -53.60
CA GLN A 10 -101.80 41.65 -53.19
C GLN A 10 -100.54 40.80 -52.88
N ARG A 11 -100.14 40.89 -51.61
CA ARG A 11 -99.71 39.82 -50.69
C ARG A 11 -99.77 38.37 -51.24
N LEU A 12 -98.61 37.72 -51.31
CA LEU A 12 -98.35 36.26 -51.28
C LEU A 12 -96.96 36.12 -50.62
N GLU A 13 -96.81 36.02 -49.30
CA GLU A 13 -96.98 34.84 -48.44
C GLU A 13 -96.06 33.64 -48.78
N PHE A 14 -95.32 33.21 -47.73
CA PHE A 14 -94.70 31.90 -47.49
C PHE A 14 -93.33 31.52 -48.08
N LEU A 15 -92.29 31.61 -47.23
CA LEU A 15 -91.57 30.49 -46.57
C LEU A 15 -90.32 31.09 -45.90
N ASN A 16 -90.38 31.44 -44.62
CA ASN A 16 -90.06 30.55 -43.51
C ASN A 16 -88.69 29.84 -43.69
N THR A 17 -87.59 30.52 -43.34
CA THR A 17 -86.34 29.87 -42.91
C THR A 17 -85.67 30.66 -41.78
N ASP A 18 -86.47 31.06 -40.78
CA ASP A 18 -85.95 31.10 -39.42
C ASP A 18 -85.88 29.65 -38.94
N THR A 19 -84.75 29.22 -38.35
CA THR A 19 -84.43 27.89 -37.74
C THR A 19 -83.25 27.08 -38.33
N LYS A 20 -82.25 27.69 -38.97
CA LYS A 20 -80.94 27.03 -39.21
C LYS A 20 -79.70 27.72 -38.58
N SER A 21 -79.88 28.79 -37.80
CA SER A 21 -78.75 29.46 -37.14
C SER A 21 -78.35 28.86 -35.78
N CYS A 22 -79.11 27.91 -35.22
CA CYS A 22 -78.91 27.52 -33.82
C CYS A 22 -77.95 26.33 -33.58
N LYS A 23 -77.83 25.33 -34.48
CA LYS A 23 -77.00 24.14 -34.23
C LYS A 23 -75.52 24.27 -34.66
N CYS A 24 -75.24 25.04 -35.70
CA CYS A 24 -73.87 25.19 -36.22
C CYS A 24 -73.00 26.03 -35.26
N GLY A 25 -73.55 27.12 -34.71
CA GLY A 25 -72.86 27.98 -33.73
C GLY A 25 -72.49 27.24 -32.44
N GLU A 26 -73.43 26.47 -31.86
CA GLU A 26 -73.16 25.65 -30.67
C GLU A 26 -72.07 24.60 -30.88
N THR A 27 -71.94 24.07 -32.10
CA THR A 27 -70.90 23.08 -32.43
C THR A 27 -69.53 23.73 -32.56
N ILE A 28 -69.47 24.93 -33.15
CA ILE A 28 -68.24 25.73 -33.28
C ILE A 28 -67.75 26.16 -31.90
N GLU A 29 -68.64 26.69 -31.05
CA GLU A 29 -68.31 27.17 -29.71
C GLU A 29 -67.81 26.02 -28.80
N ARG A 30 -68.36 24.80 -28.97
CA ARG A 30 -67.83 23.59 -28.32
C ARG A 30 -66.43 23.21 -28.82
N LEU A 31 -66.18 23.31 -30.12
CA LEU A 31 -64.87 23.00 -30.69
C LEU A 31 -63.81 24.03 -30.27
N GLU A 32 -64.15 25.32 -30.23
CA GLU A 32 -63.25 26.37 -29.74
C GLU A 32 -62.87 26.14 -28.28
N LYS A 33 -63.83 25.75 -27.43
CA LYS A 33 -63.55 25.37 -26.04
C LYS A 33 -62.59 24.17 -25.94
N ILE A 34 -62.84 23.10 -26.71
CA ILE A 34 -61.96 21.91 -26.73
C ILE A 34 -60.55 22.27 -27.19
N ILE A 35 -60.42 23.12 -28.22
CA ILE A 35 -59.12 23.58 -28.72
C ILE A 35 -58.39 24.39 -27.64
N SER A 36 -59.09 25.27 -26.93
CA SER A 36 -58.53 26.05 -25.82
C SER A 36 -58.02 25.13 -24.71
N ASP A 37 -58.86 24.19 -24.24
CA ASP A 37 -58.52 23.24 -23.17
C ASP A 37 -57.32 22.36 -23.57
N LEU A 38 -57.27 21.88 -24.81
CA LEU A 38 -56.14 21.11 -25.34
C LEU A 38 -54.86 21.95 -25.44
N THR A 39 -54.99 23.22 -25.84
CA THR A 39 -53.83 24.14 -25.94
C THR A 39 -53.23 24.40 -24.55
N GLU A 40 -54.09 24.53 -23.53
CA GLU A 40 -53.67 24.73 -22.15
C GLU A 40 -53.04 23.46 -21.54
N GLN A 41 -53.60 22.27 -21.81
CA GLN A 41 -52.97 21.01 -21.41
C GLN A 41 -51.59 20.81 -22.05
N VAL A 42 -51.47 21.09 -23.34
CA VAL A 42 -50.19 20.95 -24.06
C VAL A 42 -49.17 21.97 -23.55
N SER A 43 -49.58 23.19 -23.22
CA SER A 43 -48.67 24.20 -22.68
C SER A 43 -48.18 23.82 -21.27
N SER A 44 -49.07 23.33 -20.40
CA SER A 44 -48.74 22.83 -19.06
C SER A 44 -47.74 21.68 -19.13
N SER A 45 -48.03 20.65 -19.94
CA SER A 45 -47.15 19.49 -20.10
C SER A 45 -45.77 19.88 -20.68
N ARG A 46 -45.71 20.89 -21.56
CA ARG A 46 -44.46 21.42 -22.10
C ARG A 46 -43.60 22.11 -21.03
N VAL A 47 -44.20 22.76 -20.05
CA VAL A 47 -43.47 23.38 -18.93
C VAL A 47 -42.90 22.29 -18.03
N GLU A 48 -43.71 21.32 -17.62
CA GLU A 48 -43.28 20.21 -16.77
C GLU A 48 -42.14 19.39 -17.41
N THR A 49 -42.24 19.10 -18.71
CA THR A 49 -41.19 18.37 -19.44
C THR A 49 -39.90 19.17 -19.56
N LYS A 50 -39.97 20.50 -19.71
CA LYS A 50 -38.78 21.37 -19.69
C LYS A 50 -38.10 21.38 -18.32
N GLU A 51 -38.87 21.53 -17.25
CA GLU A 51 -38.32 21.53 -15.88
C GLU A 51 -37.68 20.18 -15.53
N ALA A 52 -38.31 19.07 -15.93
CA ALA A 52 -37.73 17.74 -15.76
C ALA A 52 -36.43 17.56 -16.55
N LEU A 53 -36.40 18.06 -17.80
CA LEU A 53 -35.20 17.99 -18.65
C LEU A 53 -34.04 18.81 -18.06
N GLU A 54 -34.32 19.99 -17.52
CA GLU A 54 -33.30 20.84 -16.91
C GLU A 54 -32.67 20.20 -15.67
N LYS A 55 -33.49 19.57 -14.81
CA LYS A 55 -33.01 18.77 -13.68
C LYS A 55 -32.09 17.63 -14.13
N VAL A 56 -32.50 16.87 -15.14
CA VAL A 56 -31.70 15.76 -15.68
C VAL A 56 -30.37 16.26 -16.27
N VAL A 57 -30.37 17.40 -16.94
CA VAL A 57 -29.15 18.00 -17.49
C VAL A 57 -28.18 18.39 -16.38
N ASP A 58 -28.68 18.94 -15.27
CA ASP A 58 -27.83 19.30 -14.13
C ASP A 58 -27.28 18.06 -13.40
N GLU A 59 -28.08 17.00 -13.23
CA GLU A 59 -27.59 15.72 -12.70
C GLU A 59 -26.50 15.09 -13.60
N VAL A 60 -26.64 15.17 -14.92
CA VAL A 60 -25.60 14.67 -15.85
C VAL A 60 -24.33 15.52 -15.73
N ARG A 61 -24.44 16.82 -15.49
CA ARG A 61 -23.27 17.69 -15.28
C ARG A 61 -22.55 17.36 -13.99
N THR A 62 -23.28 17.13 -12.89
CA THR A 62 -22.67 16.77 -11.60
C THR A 62 -21.98 15.41 -11.68
N LEU A 63 -22.62 14.39 -12.25
CA LEU A 63 -22.02 13.07 -12.44
C LEU A 63 -20.75 13.10 -13.28
N LYS A 64 -20.72 13.90 -14.35
CA LYS A 64 -19.49 14.09 -15.16
C LYS A 64 -18.37 14.76 -14.37
N ALA A 65 -18.69 15.73 -13.51
CA ALA A 65 -17.69 16.36 -12.66
C ALA A 65 -17.11 15.36 -11.64
N GLU A 66 -17.96 14.53 -11.04
CA GLU A 66 -17.55 13.47 -10.11
C GLU A 66 -16.67 12.40 -10.79
N GLN A 67 -17.03 11.97 -12.00
CA GLN A 67 -16.20 11.05 -12.79
C GLN A 67 -14.80 11.60 -13.01
N LYS A 68 -14.69 12.87 -13.39
CA LYS A 68 -13.39 13.53 -13.61
C LYS A 68 -12.55 13.62 -12.32
N VAL A 69 -13.19 13.81 -11.17
CA VAL A 69 -12.51 13.78 -9.87
C VAL A 69 -12.05 12.36 -9.55
N MET A 70 -12.85 11.35 -9.86
CA MET A 70 -12.53 9.95 -9.62
C MET A 70 -11.35 9.47 -10.48
N GLU A 71 -11.30 9.85 -11.76
CA GLU A 71 -10.17 9.56 -12.65
C GLU A 71 -8.84 10.09 -12.10
N LYS A 72 -8.83 11.34 -11.61
CA LYS A 72 -7.64 11.92 -10.96
C LYS A 72 -7.22 11.16 -9.71
N LYS A 73 -8.18 10.68 -8.91
CA LYS A 73 -7.89 9.86 -7.72
C LYS A 73 -7.27 8.52 -8.10
N ILE A 74 -7.75 7.90 -9.19
CA ILE A 74 -7.18 6.64 -9.70
C ILE A 74 -5.74 6.86 -10.15
N GLU A 75 -5.45 7.94 -10.86
CA GLU A 75 -4.10 8.28 -11.31
C GLU A 75 -3.11 8.39 -10.14
N ILE A 76 -3.47 9.14 -9.09
CA ILE A 76 -2.65 9.26 -7.87
C ILE A 76 -2.45 7.91 -7.17
N LEU A 77 -3.49 7.06 -7.14
CA LEU A 77 -3.39 5.73 -6.54
C LEU A 77 -2.45 4.81 -7.33
N VAL A 78 -2.46 4.91 -8.66
CA VAL A 78 -1.55 4.13 -9.53
C VAL A 78 -0.10 4.54 -9.29
N GLU A 79 0.16 5.85 -9.20
CA GLU A 79 1.49 6.38 -8.89
C GLU A 79 1.98 5.89 -7.52
N ALA A 80 1.18 6.08 -6.46
CA ALA A 80 1.51 5.62 -5.12
C ALA A 80 1.72 4.09 -5.04
N SER A 81 0.94 3.31 -5.79
CA SER A 81 1.10 1.85 -5.85
C SER A 81 2.41 1.43 -6.52
N SER A 82 2.85 2.19 -7.54
CA SER A 82 4.13 1.93 -8.20
C SER A 82 5.33 2.17 -7.28
N GLU A 83 5.30 3.24 -6.48
CA GLU A 83 6.33 3.56 -5.48
C GLU A 83 6.40 2.51 -4.37
N GLN A 84 5.23 2.07 -3.87
CA GLN A 84 5.15 1.00 -2.89
C GLN A 84 5.71 -0.32 -3.44
N THR A 85 5.39 -0.66 -4.68
CA THR A 85 5.88 -1.88 -5.34
C THR A 85 7.41 -1.87 -5.48
N ALA A 86 7.99 -0.71 -5.86
CA ALA A 86 9.45 -0.56 -5.94
C ALA A 86 10.12 -0.73 -4.56
N SER A 87 9.54 -0.13 -3.52
CA SER A 87 10.03 -0.23 -2.14
C SER A 87 9.99 -1.68 -1.62
N ILE A 88 8.88 -2.40 -1.83
CA ILE A 88 8.73 -3.81 -1.44
C ILE A 88 9.74 -4.71 -2.18
N LYS A 89 9.97 -4.46 -3.48
CA LYS A 89 10.99 -5.19 -4.26
C LYS A 89 12.41 -4.98 -3.73
N GLY A 90 12.73 -3.78 -3.21
CA GLY A 90 13.98 -3.52 -2.52
C GLY A 90 14.11 -4.36 -1.25
N MET A 91 13.13 -4.25 -0.35
CA MET A 91 13.12 -4.95 0.94
C MET A 91 13.20 -6.48 0.80
N THR A 92 12.54 -7.06 -0.19
CA THR A 92 12.56 -8.52 -0.43
C THR A 92 13.90 -9.03 -0.94
N LYS A 93 14.61 -8.26 -1.77
CA LYS A 93 15.97 -8.60 -2.22
C LYS A 93 16.95 -8.61 -1.05
N ASP A 94 16.91 -7.57 -0.23
CA ASP A 94 17.78 -7.45 0.95
C ASP A 94 17.49 -8.58 1.93
N HIS A 95 16.20 -8.87 2.19
CA HIS A 95 15.80 -9.98 3.06
C HIS A 95 16.29 -11.35 2.55
N GLY A 96 16.21 -11.60 1.24
CA GLY A 96 16.73 -12.84 0.65
C GLY A 96 18.25 -12.99 0.79
N GLN A 97 19.00 -11.89 0.68
CA GLN A 97 20.45 -11.89 0.90
C GLN A 97 20.79 -12.07 2.39
N MET A 98 20.05 -11.40 3.29
CA MET A 98 20.18 -11.57 4.74
C MET A 98 19.97 -13.00 5.19
N GLN A 99 18.96 -13.70 4.63
CA GLN A 99 18.67 -15.08 4.98
C GLN A 99 19.81 -16.02 4.59
N LYS A 100 20.42 -15.81 3.41
CA LYS A 100 21.61 -16.58 2.98
C LYS A 100 22.80 -16.36 3.91
N LEU A 101 23.03 -15.12 4.35
CA LEU A 101 24.10 -14.79 5.30
C LEU A 101 23.84 -15.39 6.68
N ALA A 102 22.58 -15.43 7.13
CA ALA A 102 22.23 -16.06 8.41
C ALA A 102 22.62 -17.55 8.46
N CYS A 103 22.58 -18.25 7.32
CA CYS A 103 23.02 -19.65 7.22
C CYS A 103 24.53 -19.84 7.33
N GLN A 104 25.34 -18.79 7.17
CA GLN A 104 26.80 -18.86 7.35
C GLN A 104 27.22 -18.78 8.83
N PHE A 105 26.28 -18.45 9.72
CA PHE A 105 26.53 -18.36 11.15
C PHE A 105 25.90 -19.55 11.89
N PRO A 106 26.56 -20.07 12.94
CA PRO A 106 27.88 -19.69 13.42
C PRO A 106 29.01 -20.26 12.56
N ILE A 107 30.09 -19.48 12.39
CA ILE A 107 31.31 -19.88 11.68
C ILE A 107 31.98 -21.02 12.45
N GLN A 108 32.12 -22.19 11.81
CA GLN A 108 32.52 -23.43 12.47
C GLN A 108 34.04 -23.55 12.56
N THR A 109 34.74 -23.29 11.46
CA THR A 109 36.19 -23.50 11.37
C THR A 109 36.96 -22.19 11.16
N VAL A 110 38.28 -22.27 11.32
CA VAL A 110 39.19 -21.14 11.07
C VAL A 110 39.24 -20.81 9.57
N ASP A 111 39.19 -21.82 8.71
CA ASP A 111 39.22 -21.63 7.26
C ASP A 111 37.95 -20.92 6.77
N ASP A 112 36.78 -21.28 7.33
CA ASP A 112 35.52 -20.57 7.05
C ASP A 112 35.60 -19.09 7.44
N LEU A 113 36.31 -18.75 8.53
CA LEU A 113 36.48 -17.36 8.95
C LEU A 113 37.32 -16.57 7.94
N ILE A 114 38.39 -17.18 7.41
CA ILE A 114 39.25 -16.56 6.40
C ILE A 114 38.47 -16.36 5.09
N GLU A 115 37.65 -17.34 4.71
CA GLU A 115 36.78 -17.24 3.54
C GLU A 115 35.76 -16.11 3.71
N VAL A 116 35.06 -16.06 4.84
CA VAL A 116 34.11 -14.97 5.16
C VAL A 116 34.81 -13.62 5.14
N ASN A 117 36.00 -13.50 5.74
CA ASN A 117 36.78 -12.27 5.74
C ASN A 117 37.14 -11.79 4.31
N SER A 118 37.46 -12.73 3.42
CA SER A 118 37.80 -12.45 2.03
C SER A 118 36.56 -12.10 1.18
N ASN A 119 35.41 -12.68 1.53
CA ASN A 119 34.14 -12.44 0.85
C ASN A 119 33.49 -11.10 1.22
N ILE A 120 33.85 -10.50 2.36
CA ILE A 120 33.38 -9.18 2.77
C ILE A 120 34.04 -8.12 1.87
N ASN A 121 33.20 -7.29 1.25
CA ASN A 121 33.58 -6.17 0.41
C ASN A 121 32.69 -4.96 0.70
N ILE A 122 32.99 -3.81 0.09
CA ILE A 122 32.28 -2.55 0.35
C ILE A 122 30.78 -2.67 0.04
N ALA A 123 30.40 -3.44 -0.99
CA ALA A 123 29.01 -3.56 -1.42
C ALA A 123 28.15 -4.44 -0.48
N ASN A 124 28.74 -5.43 0.19
CA ASN A 124 28.01 -6.35 1.06
C ASN A 124 28.26 -6.12 2.57
N ARG A 125 29.18 -5.22 2.94
CA ARG A 125 29.56 -4.93 4.32
C ARG A 125 28.35 -4.65 5.22
N GLU A 126 27.43 -3.81 4.77
CA GLU A 126 26.23 -3.43 5.55
C GLU A 126 25.33 -4.62 5.84
N LEU A 127 25.23 -5.57 4.91
CA LEU A 127 24.44 -6.78 5.10
C LEU A 127 25.02 -7.66 6.20
N TYR A 128 26.35 -7.82 6.24
CA TYR A 128 27.01 -8.55 7.33
C TYR A 128 26.87 -7.82 8.67
N ILE A 129 27.00 -6.50 8.71
CA ILE A 129 26.78 -5.70 9.93
C ILE A 129 25.37 -5.95 10.45
N HIS A 130 24.36 -5.89 9.57
CA HIS A 130 22.97 -6.11 9.96
C HIS A 130 22.72 -7.55 10.40
N ALA A 131 23.34 -8.54 9.74
CA ALA A 131 23.18 -9.95 10.09
C ALA A 131 23.74 -10.22 11.49
N ILE A 132 24.96 -9.77 11.75
CA ILE A 132 25.62 -9.90 13.05
C ILE A 132 24.86 -9.13 14.13
N LYS A 133 24.40 -7.91 13.83
CA LYS A 133 23.56 -7.11 14.72
C LYS A 133 22.31 -7.88 15.16
N ASN A 134 21.59 -8.51 14.23
CA ASN A 134 20.41 -9.30 14.55
C ASN A 134 20.72 -10.52 15.43
N LEU A 135 21.87 -11.17 15.22
CA LEU A 135 22.31 -12.30 16.05
C LEU A 135 22.65 -11.91 17.49
N ILE A 136 23.06 -10.65 17.74
CA ILE A 136 23.47 -10.17 19.06
C ILE A 136 22.45 -9.27 19.75
N LEU A 137 21.40 -8.82 19.05
CA LEU A 137 20.41 -7.85 19.52
C LEU A 137 19.85 -8.22 20.91
N ASN A 138 19.50 -9.49 21.11
CA ASN A 138 18.87 -9.97 22.33
C ASN A 138 19.89 -10.30 23.42
N GLY A 139 20.43 -9.29 24.10
CA GLY A 139 21.33 -9.46 25.24
C GLY A 139 22.82 -9.25 24.96
N GLY A 140 23.15 -8.74 23.77
CA GLY A 140 24.46 -8.25 23.39
C GLY A 140 25.50 -9.34 23.08
N ILE A 141 26.68 -8.89 22.67
CA ILE A 141 27.78 -9.76 22.23
C ILE A 141 28.25 -10.72 23.34
N LEU A 142 28.21 -10.31 24.60
CA LEU A 142 28.67 -11.11 25.75
C LEU A 142 27.88 -12.41 25.96
N LYS A 143 26.62 -12.44 25.53
CA LYS A 143 25.75 -13.62 25.64
C LYS A 143 25.66 -14.39 24.33
N ASN A 144 25.70 -13.68 23.21
CA ASN A 144 25.36 -14.21 21.89
C ASN A 144 26.55 -14.48 20.97
N LEU A 145 27.79 -14.32 21.44
CA LEU A 145 28.97 -14.63 20.61
C LEU A 145 28.93 -16.05 20.01
N LYS A 146 28.37 -17.03 20.73
CA LYS A 146 28.17 -18.41 20.26
C LYS A 146 27.31 -18.55 18.99
N ASN A 147 26.48 -17.54 18.69
CA ASN A 147 25.64 -17.52 17.49
C ASN A 147 26.41 -17.01 16.27
N ILE A 148 27.58 -16.40 16.46
CA ILE A 148 28.44 -15.87 15.40
C ILE A 148 29.64 -16.79 15.17
N LEU A 149 30.36 -17.15 16.24
CA LEU A 149 31.56 -17.97 16.18
C LEU A 149 31.36 -19.24 17.00
N ALA A 150 31.65 -20.39 16.39
CA ALA A 150 31.68 -21.66 17.10
C ALA A 150 32.84 -21.71 18.10
N ASN A 151 32.75 -22.65 19.06
CA ASN A 151 33.75 -22.75 20.13
C ASN A 151 35.17 -23.03 19.59
N GLU A 152 35.28 -23.79 18.50
CA GLU A 152 36.56 -24.09 17.85
C GLU A 152 37.30 -22.82 17.41
N VAL A 153 36.62 -21.95 16.65
CA VAL A 153 37.15 -20.65 16.23
C VAL A 153 37.45 -19.75 17.44
N VAL A 154 36.53 -19.68 18.40
CA VAL A 154 36.72 -18.86 19.61
C VAL A 154 37.95 -19.30 20.40
N LEU A 155 38.25 -20.59 20.47
CA LEU A 155 39.41 -21.11 21.19
C LEU A 155 40.73 -20.81 20.48
N ALA A 156 40.73 -20.83 19.14
CA ALA A 156 41.88 -20.57 18.28
C ALA A 156 42.27 -19.07 18.19
N TYR A 157 41.32 -18.16 18.43
CA TYR A 157 41.53 -16.71 18.27
C TYR A 157 41.57 -15.91 19.57
N ASN A 158 42.32 -14.82 19.55
CA ASN A 158 42.29 -13.70 20.50
C ASN A 158 42.14 -12.39 19.70
N VAL A 159 41.72 -11.30 20.33
CA VAL A 159 41.65 -9.99 19.65
C VAL A 159 43.03 -9.60 19.10
N ASP A 160 44.06 -9.69 19.93
CA ASP A 160 45.42 -9.20 19.61
C ASP A 160 46.40 -10.34 19.18
N GLY A 161 46.01 -11.61 19.33
CA GLY A 161 46.84 -12.76 18.93
C GLY A 161 47.98 -13.15 19.87
N VAL A 162 47.70 -13.26 21.18
CA VAL A 162 48.68 -13.67 22.20
C VAL A 162 48.54 -15.16 22.53
N GLN A 163 49.59 -15.79 23.09
CA GLN A 163 49.58 -17.18 23.60
C GLN A 163 49.36 -18.27 22.54
N ARG A 164 50.05 -18.18 21.39
CA ARG A 164 49.91 -19.12 20.24
C ARG A 164 48.49 -19.16 19.66
N LYS A 165 47.70 -18.10 19.86
CA LYS A 165 46.38 -17.93 19.24
C LYS A 165 46.46 -16.91 18.13
N ALA A 166 45.66 -17.11 17.09
CA ALA A 166 45.56 -16.17 15.98
C ALA A 166 44.96 -14.83 16.46
N SER A 167 45.28 -13.76 15.74
CA SER A 167 44.78 -12.41 16.01
C SER A 167 43.57 -12.15 15.13
N LEU A 168 42.43 -11.84 15.75
CA LEU A 168 41.21 -11.50 15.00
C LEU A 168 41.36 -10.16 14.27
N ARG A 169 42.25 -9.28 14.75
CA ARG A 169 42.61 -8.03 14.04
C ARG A 169 43.28 -8.26 12.69
N LYS A 170 43.85 -9.44 12.43
CA LYS A 170 44.42 -9.76 11.11
C LYS A 170 43.34 -9.95 10.05
N ASP A 171 42.16 -10.40 10.47
CA ASP A 171 40.97 -10.53 9.64
C ASP A 171 40.21 -9.19 9.68
N ASP A 172 40.80 -8.17 9.06
CA ASP A 172 40.41 -6.76 9.14
C ASP A 172 38.97 -6.47 8.68
N ASN A 173 38.53 -7.09 7.59
CA ASN A 173 37.18 -6.92 7.07
C ASN A 173 36.14 -7.45 8.06
N PHE A 174 36.30 -8.68 8.52
CA PHE A 174 35.41 -9.31 9.49
C PHE A 174 35.46 -8.61 10.84
N PHE A 175 36.66 -8.28 11.32
CA PHE A 175 36.85 -7.54 12.57
C PHE A 175 36.16 -6.18 12.51
N GLY A 176 36.32 -5.44 11.41
CA GLY A 176 35.64 -4.16 11.20
C GLY A 176 34.12 -4.29 11.28
N VAL A 177 33.55 -5.25 10.54
CA VAL A 177 32.10 -5.52 10.56
C VAL A 177 31.62 -5.88 11.97
N MET A 178 32.38 -6.69 12.71
CA MET A 178 32.04 -7.07 14.08
C MET A 178 32.01 -5.86 15.02
N ILE A 179 33.01 -4.97 14.93
CA ILE A 179 33.07 -3.75 15.75
C ILE A 179 31.92 -2.81 15.41
N ASP A 180 31.62 -2.62 14.13
CA ASP A 180 30.51 -1.79 13.68
C ASP A 180 29.17 -2.34 14.18
N ALA A 181 28.96 -3.65 14.08
CA ALA A 181 27.74 -4.31 14.56
C ALA A 181 27.56 -4.18 16.08
N ILE A 182 28.63 -4.36 16.87
CA ILE A 182 28.59 -4.19 18.33
C ILE A 182 28.30 -2.73 18.69
N THR A 183 28.92 -1.79 17.99
CA THR A 183 28.70 -0.35 18.21
C THR A 183 27.25 0.03 17.91
N ALA A 184 26.67 -0.50 16.83
CA ALA A 184 25.30 -0.24 16.42
C ALA A 184 24.23 -0.78 17.38
N VAL A 185 24.56 -1.73 18.26
CA VAL A 185 23.63 -2.29 19.26
C VAL A 185 23.60 -1.45 20.54
N GLY A 186 24.66 -0.67 20.82
CA GLY A 186 24.73 0.19 22.00
C GLY A 186 24.95 -0.62 23.28
N GLY A 187 26.22 -0.83 23.63
CA GLY A 187 26.63 -1.52 24.86
C GLY A 187 27.44 -0.62 25.80
N ILE A 188 27.71 -1.11 27.01
CA ILE A 188 28.50 -0.38 28.01
C ILE A 188 30.00 -0.53 27.67
N GLY A 189 30.61 0.58 27.26
CA GLY A 189 32.04 0.70 26.98
C GLY A 189 32.42 0.45 25.52
N PRO A 190 33.72 0.56 25.17
CA PRO A 190 34.19 0.41 23.80
C PRO A 190 33.86 -0.97 23.22
N ALA A 191 33.42 -1.01 21.95
CA ALA A 191 32.99 -2.24 21.28
C ALA A 191 34.08 -3.34 21.29
N GLU A 192 35.34 -2.94 21.11
CA GLU A 192 36.48 -3.88 21.16
C GLU A 192 36.65 -4.52 22.54
N GLU A 193 36.47 -3.76 23.61
CA GLU A 193 36.58 -4.28 24.97
C GLU A 193 35.42 -5.23 25.29
N GLN A 194 34.23 -4.94 24.77
CA GLN A 194 33.09 -5.86 24.84
C GLN A 194 33.38 -7.16 24.09
N LEU A 195 33.99 -7.10 22.91
CA LEU A 195 34.39 -8.28 22.14
C LEU A 195 35.46 -9.10 22.88
N ARG A 196 36.48 -8.44 23.45
CA ARG A 196 37.52 -9.08 24.27
C ARG A 196 36.90 -9.84 25.44
N LYS A 197 35.98 -9.20 26.18
CA LYS A 197 35.22 -9.83 27.28
C LYS A 197 34.35 -10.98 26.78
N ALA A 198 33.69 -10.85 25.63
CA ALA A 198 32.84 -11.89 25.06
C ALA A 198 33.66 -13.16 24.76
N LEU A 199 34.82 -13.03 24.12
CA LEU A 199 35.72 -14.14 23.82
C LEU A 199 36.21 -14.83 25.10
N GLN A 200 36.59 -14.07 26.13
CA GLN A 200 37.02 -14.63 27.42
C GLN A 200 35.89 -15.40 28.11
N LEU A 201 34.69 -14.81 28.16
CA LEU A 201 33.52 -15.44 28.78
C LEU A 201 33.12 -16.72 28.04
N GLN A 202 33.14 -16.72 26.71
CA GLN A 202 32.81 -17.90 25.91
C GLN A 202 33.82 -19.03 26.15
N LYS A 203 35.12 -18.73 26.19
CA LYS A 203 36.16 -19.70 26.58
C LYS A 203 35.91 -20.26 27.97
N LYS A 204 35.64 -19.38 28.95
CA LYS A 204 35.35 -19.78 30.33
C LYS A 204 34.13 -20.71 30.41
N ARG A 205 33.05 -20.40 29.68
CA ARG A 205 31.85 -21.26 29.58
C ARG A 205 32.19 -22.62 28.97
N TYR A 206 32.95 -22.64 27.87
CA TYR A 206 33.38 -23.88 27.22
C TYR A 206 34.16 -24.80 28.16
N PHE A 207 35.18 -24.27 28.86
CA PHE A 207 35.99 -25.06 29.79
C PHE A 207 35.20 -25.52 31.02
N LYS A 208 34.33 -24.66 31.56
CA LYS A 208 33.43 -25.04 32.66
C LYS A 208 32.54 -26.22 32.25
N ASN A 209 31.89 -26.11 31.09
CA ASN A 209 31.02 -27.17 30.58
C ASN A 209 31.80 -28.46 30.30
N SER A 210 32.98 -28.36 29.69
CA SER A 210 33.83 -29.51 29.39
C SER A 210 34.31 -30.24 30.66
N CYS A 211 34.60 -29.50 31.73
CA CYS A 211 34.95 -30.08 33.03
C CYS A 211 33.75 -30.79 33.67
N CYS A 212 32.59 -30.13 33.72
CA CYS A 212 31.37 -30.73 34.27
C CYS A 212 30.91 -31.97 33.48
N LEU A 213 31.05 -31.98 32.15
CA LEU A 213 30.71 -33.14 31.31
C LEU A 213 31.62 -34.34 31.57
N LYS A 214 32.90 -34.12 31.85
CA LYS A 214 33.82 -35.20 32.25
C LYS A 214 33.41 -35.79 33.60
N ALA A 215 33.08 -34.94 34.58
CA ALA A 215 32.62 -35.37 35.89
C ALA A 215 31.30 -36.19 35.85
N ILE A 216 30.41 -35.90 34.89
CA ILE A 216 29.16 -36.67 34.71
C ILE A 216 29.41 -38.01 34.02
N LYS A 217 30.26 -38.06 32.98
CA LYS A 217 30.59 -39.32 32.28
C LYS A 217 31.33 -40.33 33.16
N GLU A 218 32.11 -39.86 34.14
CA GLU A 218 32.77 -40.71 35.13
C GLU A 218 31.82 -41.28 36.19
N GLN A 219 30.60 -40.73 36.30
CA GLN A 219 29.57 -41.17 37.26
C GLN A 219 28.50 -42.10 36.66
N THR A 220 28.53 -42.37 35.35
CA THR A 220 27.65 -43.36 34.70
C THR A 220 28.49 -44.56 34.23
N PRO A 221 28.58 -45.65 35.02
CA PRO A 221 29.07 -46.92 34.50
C PRO A 221 28.17 -47.36 33.34
N ILE A 222 28.79 -47.63 32.21
CA ILE A 222 28.14 -48.29 31.08
C ILE A 222 27.90 -49.74 31.52
N GLU A 223 26.63 -50.14 31.64
CA GLU A 223 26.21 -51.55 31.67
C GLU A 223 26.33 -52.19 30.28
#